data_AF-A0A446CFI0-F1
#
_entry.id   AF-A0A446CFI0-F1
#
_cell.length_a   1.000
_cell.length_b   1.000
_cell.length_c   1.000
_cell.angle_alpha   90.00
_cell.angle_beta   90.00
_cell.angle_gamma   90.00
#
_symmetry.space_group_name_H-M   'P 1'
#
loop_
_entity.id
_entity.type
_entity.pdbx_description
1 polymer ?
#
loop_
_entity_poly.entity_id
_entity_poly.type
_entity_poly.pdbx_seq_one_letter_code
_entity_poly.pdbx_strand_id
1 'polypeptide(L)'
;MSAFCVFGMTEPIARKAAAKAWDKHLATMTKEVRGWLTDKDEADWIAVRTEYLLAKAKPVQVSGSFDAPQFANDYIRLARQMHRTSRLAVMVRGEKQDAKGAPIISKTTKKPVIGWIPY
;
A
#
# COMPACT_ATOMS: atom_id res chain seq x y z
N MET A 1 19.98 15.34 -1.66
CA MET A 1 18.94 15.15 -0.63
C MET A 1 18.28 13.81 -0.87
N SER A 2 18.56 12.82 -0.01
CA SER A 2 17.89 11.52 -0.04
C SER A 2 16.54 11.68 0.65
N ALA A 3 15.44 11.30 -0.01
CA ALA A 3 14.12 11.33 0.61
C ALA A 3 13.80 9.95 1.21
N PHE A 4 13.13 9.95 2.37
CA PHE A 4 12.68 8.75 3.07
C PHE A 4 11.15 8.68 3.07
N CYS A 5 10.56 7.51 3.09
CA CYS A 5 9.12 7.35 3.31
C CYS A 5 8.83 5.99 3.93
N VAL A 6 7.56 5.74 4.28
CA VAL A 6 7.11 4.46 4.82
C VAL A 6 6.25 3.76 3.79
N PHE A 7 6.60 2.51 3.48
CA PHE A 7 5.78 1.59 2.72
C PHE A 7 5.18 0.53 3.63
N GLY A 8 3.98 0.05 3.31
CA GLY A 8 3.34 -1.04 4.03
C GLY A 8 1.84 -1.07 3.81
N MET A 9 1.09 -1.49 4.82
CA MET A 9 -0.37 -1.46 4.80
C MET A 9 -0.90 -1.07 6.18
N THR A 10 -1.94 -0.25 6.20
CA THR A 10 -2.67 0.16 7.41
C THR A 10 -4.15 -0.13 7.23
N GLU A 11 -4.88 -0.43 8.30
CA GLU A 11 -6.30 -0.74 8.24
C GLU A 11 -7.15 0.31 7.51
N PRO A 12 -7.00 1.63 7.72
CA PRO A 12 -7.81 2.62 7.00
C PRO A 12 -7.62 2.55 5.47
N ILE A 13 -6.38 2.34 5.02
CA ILE A 13 -6.03 2.19 3.61
C ILE A 13 -6.60 0.88 3.06
N ALA A 14 -6.46 -0.22 3.81
CA ALA A 14 -7.00 -1.51 3.42
C ALA A 14 -8.52 -1.48 3.30
N ARG A 15 -9.22 -0.85 4.25
CA ARG A 15 -10.68 -0.67 4.25
C ARG A 15 -11.13 0.17 3.06
N LYS A 16 -10.45 1.29 2.79
CA LYS A 16 -10.74 2.13 1.62
C LYS A 16 -10.53 1.38 0.29
N ALA A 17 -9.47 0.57 0.21
CA ALA A 17 -9.20 -0.26 -0.95
C ALA A 17 -10.22 -1.40 -1.11
N ALA A 18 -10.70 -1.97 0.00
CA ALA A 18 -11.81 -2.92 0.02
C ALA A 18 -13.08 -2.26 -0.51
N ALA A 19 -13.53 -1.14 0.06
CA ALA A 19 -14.73 -0.42 -0.41
C ALA A 19 -14.67 -0.13 -1.93
N LYS A 20 -13.53 0.37 -2.43
CA LYS A 20 -13.36 0.60 -3.87
C LYS A 20 -13.43 -0.70 -4.71
N ALA A 21 -13.01 -1.82 -4.16
CA ALA A 21 -13.11 -3.11 -4.82
C ALA A 21 -14.55 -3.65 -4.78
N TRP A 22 -15.32 -3.34 -3.73
CA TRP A 22 -16.75 -3.61 -3.65
C TRP A 22 -17.51 -2.86 -4.74
N ASP A 23 -17.27 -1.55 -4.90
CA ASP A 23 -17.92 -0.74 -5.95
C ASP A 23 -17.69 -1.32 -7.35
N LYS A 24 -16.46 -1.77 -7.62
CA LYS A 24 -16.13 -2.43 -8.90
C LYS A 24 -16.84 -3.77 -9.05
N HIS A 25 -16.95 -4.54 -7.96
CA HIS A 25 -17.64 -5.81 -7.97
C HIS A 25 -19.13 -5.61 -8.25
N LEU A 26 -19.78 -4.66 -7.56
CA LEU A 26 -21.15 -4.25 -7.84
C LEU A 26 -21.33 -3.85 -9.29
N ALA A 27 -20.44 -3.02 -9.84
CA ALA A 27 -20.51 -2.57 -11.23
C ALA A 27 -20.53 -3.73 -12.25
N THR A 28 -19.94 -4.88 -11.93
CA THR A 28 -19.97 -6.08 -12.78
C THR A 28 -21.23 -6.93 -12.64
N MET A 29 -22.03 -6.74 -11.59
CA MET A 29 -23.27 -7.48 -11.36
C MET A 29 -24.44 -6.92 -12.15
N THR A 30 -25.43 -7.76 -12.46
CA THR A 30 -26.72 -7.34 -13.01
C THR A 30 -27.57 -6.61 -11.96
N LYS A 31 -28.51 -5.79 -12.41
CA LYS A 31 -29.39 -5.00 -11.54
C LYS A 31 -30.22 -5.88 -10.59
N GLU A 32 -30.65 -7.05 -11.06
CA GLU A 32 -31.41 -8.02 -10.26
C GLU A 32 -30.58 -8.54 -9.08
N VAL A 33 -29.34 -8.96 -9.33
CA VAL A 33 -28.44 -9.45 -8.27
C VAL A 33 -28.15 -8.37 -7.24
N ARG A 34 -27.95 -7.11 -7.68
CA ARG A 34 -27.76 -5.98 -6.75
C ARG A 34 -28.97 -5.74 -5.84
N GLY A 35 -30.18 -6.04 -6.31
CA GLY A 35 -31.40 -5.88 -5.53
C GLY A 35 -31.54 -6.85 -4.35
N TRP A 36 -30.77 -7.94 -4.35
CA TRP A 36 -30.74 -8.92 -3.26
C TRP A 36 -29.67 -8.64 -2.21
N LEU A 37 -28.75 -7.71 -2.49
CA LEU A 37 -27.67 -7.37 -1.56
C LEU A 37 -28.18 -6.46 -0.45
N THR A 38 -27.76 -6.77 0.78
CA THR A 38 -28.04 -5.97 1.96
C THR A 38 -26.80 -5.19 2.40
N ASP A 39 -27.01 -4.15 3.22
CA ASP A 39 -25.91 -3.39 3.83
C ASP A 39 -24.98 -4.29 4.67
N LYS A 40 -25.51 -5.39 5.21
CA LYS A 40 -24.72 -6.38 5.95
C LYS A 40 -23.78 -7.15 5.03
N ASP A 41 -24.23 -7.54 3.84
CA ASP A 41 -23.40 -8.25 2.87
C ASP A 41 -22.22 -7.38 2.43
N GLU A 42 -22.46 -6.07 2.23
CA GLU A 42 -21.40 -5.11 1.97
C GLU A 42 -20.40 -5.02 3.14
N ALA A 43 -20.91 -4.85 4.37
CA ALA A 43 -20.06 -4.75 5.55
C ALA A 43 -19.19 -5.98 5.76
N ASP A 44 -19.77 -7.18 5.64
CA ASP A 44 -19.08 -8.46 5.79
C ASP A 44 -18.04 -8.65 4.68
N TRP A 45 -18.38 -8.31 3.43
CA TRP A 45 -17.45 -8.37 2.31
C TRP A 45 -16.27 -7.41 2.51
N ILE A 46 -16.53 -6.16 2.92
CA ILE A 46 -15.49 -5.17 3.19
C ILE A 46 -14.59 -5.64 4.34
N ALA A 47 -15.15 -6.21 5.41
CA ALA A 47 -14.39 -6.72 6.54
C ALA A 47 -13.43 -7.85 6.11
N VAL A 48 -13.95 -8.88 5.44
CA VAL A 48 -13.15 -10.01 4.92
C VAL A 48 -12.08 -9.52 3.95
N ARG A 49 -12.43 -8.58 3.07
CA ARG A 49 -11.47 -8.05 2.10
C ARG A 49 -10.41 -7.18 2.76
N THR A 50 -10.77 -6.44 3.81
CA THR A 50 -9.82 -5.63 4.60
C THR A 50 -8.77 -6.53 5.26
N GLU A 51 -9.19 -7.63 5.88
CA GLU A 51 -8.27 -8.64 6.45
C GLU A 51 -7.33 -9.22 5.40
N TYR A 52 -7.89 -9.61 4.25
CA TYR A 52 -7.09 -10.12 3.13
C TYR A 52 -6.04 -9.11 2.66
N LEU A 53 -6.42 -7.83 2.51
CA LEU A 53 -5.51 -6.79 2.07
C LEU A 53 -4.43 -6.49 3.12
N LEU A 54 -4.81 -6.44 4.40
CA LEU A 54 -3.87 -6.32 5.51
C LEU A 54 -2.86 -7.46 5.53
N ALA A 55 -3.26 -8.70 5.22
CA ALA A 55 -2.36 -9.84 5.23
C ALA A 55 -1.50 -9.98 3.95
N LYS A 56 -2.09 -9.74 2.77
CA LYS A 56 -1.53 -10.19 1.48
C LYS A 56 -1.30 -9.09 0.45
N ALA A 57 -1.92 -7.93 0.57
CA ALA A 57 -1.76 -6.88 -0.44
C ALA A 57 -0.30 -6.41 -0.54
N LYS A 58 0.10 -5.95 -1.72
CA LYS A 58 1.41 -5.35 -1.93
C LYS A 58 1.56 -4.10 -1.04
N PRO A 59 2.70 -3.91 -0.35
CA PRO A 59 3.00 -2.67 0.35
C PRO A 59 2.87 -1.46 -0.56
N VAL A 60 2.17 -0.43 -0.09
CA VAL A 60 2.03 0.86 -0.76
C VAL A 60 2.68 1.95 0.08
N GLN A 61 2.97 3.10 -0.52
CA GLN A 61 3.42 4.26 0.23
C GLN A 61 2.30 4.74 1.15
N VAL A 62 2.53 4.75 2.46
CA VAL A 62 1.54 5.15 3.47
C VAL A 62 1.82 6.54 4.05
N SER A 63 3.05 7.04 3.93
CA SER A 63 3.45 8.37 4.41
C SER A 63 3.84 9.30 3.27
N GLY A 64 3.94 10.60 3.57
CA GLY A 64 4.69 11.54 2.74
C GLY A 64 6.19 11.23 2.72
N SER A 65 6.93 12.00 1.92
CA SER A 65 8.39 11.98 1.92
C SER A 65 8.93 12.81 3.07
N PHE A 66 9.88 12.27 3.80
CA PHE A 66 10.64 12.90 4.86
C PHE A 66 12.08 13.17 4.40
N ASP A 67 12.70 14.16 5.00
CA ASP A 67 14.09 14.54 4.83
C ASP A 67 15.05 13.60 5.58
N ALA A 68 14.59 12.97 6.66
CA ALA A 68 15.40 12.14 7.53
C ALA A 68 14.68 10.85 7.98
N PRO A 69 15.43 9.74 8.21
CA PRO A 69 14.85 8.44 8.52
C PRO A 69 14.18 8.38 9.90
N GLN A 70 14.59 9.21 10.86
CA GLN A 70 13.96 9.26 12.18
C GLN A 70 12.47 9.61 12.11
N PHE A 71 12.08 10.52 11.23
CA PHE A 71 10.67 10.89 11.06
C PHE A 71 9.84 9.75 10.44
N ALA A 72 10.44 8.96 9.55
CA ALA A 72 9.80 7.77 9.01
C ALA A 72 9.62 6.69 10.09
N ASN A 73 10.60 6.53 10.99
CA ASN A 73 10.49 5.63 12.14
C ASN A 73 9.44 6.09 13.14
N ASP A 74 9.37 7.40 13.42
CA ASP A 74 8.33 7.98 14.27
C ASP A 74 6.94 7.76 13.69
N TYR A 75 6.79 7.92 12.37
CA TYR A 75 5.55 7.58 11.69
C TYR A 75 5.16 6.11 11.90
N ILE A 76 6.11 5.18 11.73
CA ILE A 76 5.84 3.74 11.96
C ILE A 76 5.38 3.49 13.39
N ARG A 77 6.04 4.13 14.37
CA ARG A 77 5.68 4.03 15.79
C ARG A 77 4.25 4.50 16.05
N LEU A 78 3.89 5.69 15.55
CA LEU A 78 2.54 6.25 15.70
C LEU A 78 1.49 5.40 14.98
N ALA A 79 1.77 4.98 13.74
CA ALA A 79 0.84 4.16 12.95
C ALA A 79 0.51 2.83 13.64
N ARG A 80 1.49 2.19 14.28
CA ARG A 80 1.29 0.94 15.05
C ARG A 80 0.44 1.15 16.31
N GLN A 81 0.48 2.35 16.90
CA GLN A 81 -0.34 2.68 18.08
C GLN A 81 -1.78 3.00 17.70
N MET A 82 -2.01 3.64 16.55
CA MET A 82 -3.34 4.10 16.14
C MET A 82 -4.16 3.02 15.42
N HIS A 83 -3.51 2.14 14.65
CA HIS A 83 -4.20 1.24 13.73
C HIS A 83 -3.57 -0.15 13.71
N ARG A 84 -4.32 -1.12 13.18
CA ARG A 84 -3.74 -2.37 12.71
C ARG A 84 -2.89 -2.09 11.48
N THR A 85 -1.64 -2.56 11.49
CA THR A 85 -0.67 -2.32 10.44
C THR A 85 0.04 -3.61 10.06
N SER A 86 0.54 -3.68 8.84
CA SER A 86 1.41 -4.78 8.41
C SER A 86 2.51 -4.30 7.49
N ARG A 87 3.68 -4.93 7.62
CA ARG A 87 4.82 -4.76 6.69
C ARG A 87 5.24 -3.29 6.51
N LEU A 88 5.13 -2.50 7.57
CA LEU A 88 5.65 -1.14 7.58
C LEU A 88 7.18 -1.18 7.54
N ALA A 89 7.77 -0.53 6.53
CA ALA A 89 9.20 -0.44 6.32
C ALA A 89 9.58 0.95 5.82
N VAL A 90 10.73 1.45 6.27
CA VAL A 90 11.30 2.69 5.76
C VAL A 90 11.93 2.40 4.39
N MET A 91 11.68 3.30 3.46
CA MET A 91 12.20 3.26 2.11
C MET A 91 12.96 4.56 1.84
N VAL A 92 14.04 4.49 1.06
CA VAL A 92 14.84 5.64 0.63
C VAL A 92 14.82 5.76 -0.88
N ARG A 93 14.94 6.99 -1.41
CA ARG A 93 15.15 7.21 -2.84
C ARG A 93 16.58 6.80 -3.22
N GLY A 94 16.69 5.78 -4.05
CA GLY A 94 17.97 5.27 -4.53
C GLY A 94 17.84 4.56 -5.88
N GLU A 95 18.97 4.06 -6.36
CA GLU A 95 19.02 3.28 -7.60
C GLU A 95 18.38 1.91 -7.37
N LYS A 96 17.40 1.54 -8.21
CA LYS A 96 16.82 0.20 -8.14
C LYS A 96 17.86 -0.82 -8.59
N GLN A 97 18.02 -1.87 -7.80
CA GLN A 97 18.87 -3.00 -8.11
C GLN A 97 18.04 -4.16 -8.64
N ASP A 98 18.65 -4.97 -9.50
CA ASP A 98 18.10 -6.26 -9.92
C ASP A 98 18.35 -7.35 -8.85
N ALA A 99 17.89 -8.58 -9.10
CA ALA A 99 18.09 -9.69 -8.18
C ALA A 99 19.56 -10.10 -7.99
N LYS A 100 20.47 -9.60 -8.85
CA LYS A 100 21.91 -9.86 -8.81
C LYS A 100 22.69 -8.69 -8.20
N GLY A 101 22.00 -7.64 -7.74
CA GLY A 101 22.59 -6.44 -7.15
C GLY A 101 23.05 -5.38 -8.15
N ALA A 102 22.84 -5.59 -9.46
CA ALA A 102 23.23 -4.62 -10.47
C ALA A 102 22.15 -3.52 -10.62
N PRO A 103 22.53 -2.25 -10.83
CA PRO A 103 21.56 -1.17 -11.08
C PRO A 103 20.72 -1.44 -12.33
N ILE A 104 19.40 -1.29 -12.20
CA ILE A 104 18.47 -1.38 -13.33
C ILE A 104 18.65 -0.13 -14.19
N ILE A 105 19.15 -0.31 -15.41
CA ILE A 105 19.36 0.79 -16.36
C ILE A 105 18.12 0.98 -17.23
N SER A 106 17.66 2.24 -17.32
CA SER A 106 16.58 2.61 -18.23
C SER A 106 17.01 2.46 -19.69
N LYS A 107 16.22 1.73 -20.49
CA LYS A 107 16.49 1.56 -21.93
C LYS A 107 16.49 2.90 -22.69
N THR A 108 15.67 3.86 -22.24
CA THR A 108 15.48 5.17 -22.86
C THR A 108 16.57 6.16 -22.48
N THR A 109 16.82 6.33 -21.18
CA THR A 109 17.73 7.37 -20.68
C THR A 109 19.16 6.88 -20.47
N LYS A 110 19.40 5.56 -20.56
CA LYS A 110 20.70 4.90 -20.32
C LYS A 110 21.29 5.21 -18.93
N LYS A 111 20.44 5.64 -17.99
CA LYS A 111 20.80 5.97 -16.60
C LYS A 111 20.14 4.98 -15.62
N PRO A 112 20.68 4.80 -14.40
CA PRO A 112 20.03 4.03 -13.35
C PRO A 112 18.61 4.52 -13.06
N VAL A 113 17.68 3.58 -12.90
CA VAL A 113 16.29 3.88 -12.55
C VAL A 113 16.23 4.20 -11.06
N ILE A 114 15.91 5.44 -10.73
CA ILE A 114 15.70 5.86 -9.35
C ILE A 114 14.30 5.46 -8.89
N GLY A 115 14.20 4.85 -7.71
CA GLY A 115 12.93 4.55 -7.07
C GLY A 115 13.06 4.43 -5.56
N TRP A 116 12.01 3.90 -4.94
CA TRP A 116 12.01 3.55 -3.52
C TRP A 116 12.66 2.18 -3.35
N ILE A 117 13.73 2.13 -2.56
CA ILE A 117 14.42 0.91 -2.13
C ILE A 117 14.37 0.82 -0.60
N PRO A 118 14.48 -0.38 -0.01
CA PRO A 118 14.59 -0.52 1.45
C PRO A 118 15.74 0.35 1.97
N TYR A 119 15.48 1.12 3.04
CA TYR A 119 16.49 1.91 3.73
C TYR A 119 17.42 1.01 4.56
#